data_AF-L0A204-F1
#
_entry.id   AF-L0A204-F1
#
_cell.length_a   1.000
_cell.length_b   1.000
_cell.length_c   1.000
_cell.angle_alpha   90.00
_cell.angle_beta   90.00
_cell.angle_gamma   90.00
#
_symmetry.space_group_name_H-M   'P 1'
#
loop_
_entity.id
_entity.type
_entity.pdbx_description
1 polymer ?
#
loop_
_entity_poly.entity_id
_entity_poly.type
_entity_poly.pdbx_seq_one_letter_code
_entity_poly.pdbx_strand_id
1 'polypeptide(L)'
;MSRGQAAFTLQELLIVLAVVGILLALGVPNYLRWRASVSVMQGAQQLAHELGRQRGEVRRLGERRAVSVAAGAHPSFRAGDPSFWRIYDLPAGVEVVSATTKTLYFVPPYGTTDASAETFVVRWSRDASLRRTVRVTSVLGKVVLK
;
A
#
# COMPACT_ATOMS: atom_id res chain seq x y z
N MET A 1 -44.90 -43.67 9.47
CA MET A 1 -43.43 -43.75 9.55
C MET A 1 -42.88 -42.34 9.80
N SER A 2 -42.88 -41.85 11.04
CA SER A 2 -42.29 -40.55 11.36
C SER A 2 -40.80 -40.72 11.62
N ARG A 3 -39.98 -40.12 10.76
CA ARG A 3 -38.54 -40.03 10.95
C ARG A 3 -38.28 -39.14 12.17
N GLY A 4 -37.65 -39.69 13.21
CA GLY A 4 -37.23 -38.93 14.37
C GLY A 4 -36.29 -37.80 13.95
N GLN A 5 -36.69 -36.56 14.24
CA GLN A 5 -35.81 -35.40 14.10
C GLN A 5 -34.78 -35.49 15.22
N ALA A 6 -33.54 -35.85 14.89
CA ALA A 6 -32.44 -35.81 15.83
C ALA A 6 -32.10 -34.33 16.10
N ALA A 7 -32.52 -33.84 17.27
CA ALA A 7 -32.09 -32.54 17.77
C ALA A 7 -30.69 -32.67 18.38
N PHE A 8 -29.81 -31.70 18.11
CA PHE A 8 -28.47 -31.59 18.70
C PHE A 8 -28.56 -31.63 20.24
N THR A 9 -27.74 -32.44 20.90
CA THR A 9 -27.65 -32.43 22.37
C THR A 9 -26.92 -31.17 22.84
N LEU A 10 -27.20 -30.73 24.07
CA LEU A 10 -26.51 -29.58 24.68
C LEU A 10 -25.00 -29.78 24.73
N GLN A 11 -24.57 -31.01 25.03
CA GLN A 11 -23.15 -31.37 25.08
C GLN A 11 -22.50 -31.27 23.70
N GLU A 12 -23.15 -31.77 22.64
CA GLU A 12 -22.65 -31.63 21.26
C GLU A 12 -22.54 -30.17 20.84
N LEU A 13 -23.51 -29.33 21.21
CA LEU A 13 -23.45 -27.89 20.94
C LEU A 13 -22.24 -27.23 21.63
N LEU A 14 -21.99 -27.57 22.90
CA LEU A 14 -20.83 -27.04 23.63
C LEU A 14 -19.50 -27.46 23.00
N ILE A 15 -19.39 -28.72 22.55
CA ILE A 15 -18.20 -29.21 21.87
C ILE A 15 -17.99 -28.48 20.54
N VAL A 16 -19.04 -28.30 19.73
CA VAL A 16 -18.96 -27.56 18.46
C VAL A 16 -18.54 -26.11 18.70
N LEU A 17 -19.12 -25.43 19.69
CA LEU A 17 -18.75 -24.07 20.05
C LEU A 17 -17.29 -23.98 20.53
N ALA A 18 -16.81 -24.95 21.30
CA ALA A 18 -15.41 -25.01 21.71
C ALA A 18 -14.47 -25.12 20.50
N VAL A 19 -14.78 -26.01 19.53
CA VAL A 19 -13.99 -26.16 18.30
C VAL A 19 -14.03 -24.88 17.46
N VAL A 20 -15.21 -24.28 17.26
CA VAL A 20 -15.34 -23.01 16.53
C VAL A 20 -14.57 -21.89 17.22
N GLY A 21 -14.61 -21.80 18.55
CA GLY A 21 -13.85 -20.82 19.33
C GLY A 21 -12.35 -20.95 19.09
N ILE A 22 -11.81 -22.18 19.09
CA ILE A 22 -10.40 -22.46 18.79
C ILE A 22 -10.06 -22.03 17.36
N LEU A 23 -10.89 -22.40 16.38
CA LEU A 23 -10.66 -22.04 14.98
C LEU A 23 -10.69 -20.52 14.76
N LEU A 24 -11.62 -19.80 15.39
CA LEU A 24 -11.70 -18.34 15.31
C LEU A 24 -10.50 -17.67 15.98
N ALA A 25 -10.05 -18.17 17.13
CA ALA A 25 -8.89 -17.64 17.83
C ALA A 25 -7.62 -17.70 16.97
N LEU A 26 -7.46 -18.73 16.13
CA LEU A 26 -6.33 -18.86 15.20
C LEU A 26 -6.57 -18.12 13.88
N GLY A 27 -7.79 -18.18 13.35
CA GLY A 27 -8.14 -17.68 12.03
C GLY A 27 -8.21 -16.16 11.94
N VAL A 28 -8.87 -15.50 12.90
CA VAL A 28 -9.08 -14.05 12.89
C VAL A 28 -7.77 -13.24 12.84
N PRO A 29 -6.77 -13.47 13.72
CA PRO A 29 -5.54 -12.68 13.67
C PRO A 29 -4.76 -12.86 12.35
N ASN A 30 -4.73 -14.08 11.82
CA ASN A 30 -4.09 -14.35 10.54
C ASN A 30 -4.81 -13.64 9.39
N TYR A 31 -6.15 -13.68 9.37
CA TYR A 31 -6.96 -12.99 8.37
C TYR A 31 -6.75 -11.48 8.41
N LEU A 32 -6.75 -10.86 9.60
CA LEU A 32 -6.51 -9.43 9.75
C LEU A 32 -5.12 -9.01 9.24
N ARG A 33 -4.09 -9.81 9.55
CA ARG A 33 -2.73 -9.58 9.06
C ARG A 33 -2.63 -9.70 7.55
N TRP A 34 -3.26 -10.72 6.97
CA TRP A 34 -3.31 -10.91 5.51
C TRP A 34 -3.99 -9.72 4.83
N ARG A 35 -5.14 -9.28 5.34
CA ARG A 35 -5.85 -8.10 4.81
C ARG A 35 -4.98 -6.85 4.84
N ALA A 36 -4.30 -6.58 5.96
CA ALA A 36 -3.38 -5.45 6.08
C ALA A 36 -2.22 -5.54 5.06
N SER A 37 -1.65 -6.73 4.85
CA SER A 37 -0.60 -6.97 3.85
C SER A 37 -1.07 -6.67 2.42
N VAL A 38 -2.29 -7.08 2.07
CA VAL A 38 -2.90 -6.79 0.76
C VAL A 38 -3.12 -5.29 0.59
N SER A 39 -3.64 -4.59 1.60
CA SER A 39 -3.81 -3.12 1.55
C SER A 39 -2.48 -2.41 1.34
N VAL A 40 -1.42 -2.79 2.07
CA VAL A 40 -0.08 -2.20 1.90
C VAL A 40 0.47 -2.46 0.50
N MET A 41 0.25 -3.65 -0.05
CA MET A 41 0.61 -3.97 -1.43
C MET A 41 -0.12 -3.07 -2.44
N GLN A 42 -1.44 -2.90 -2.28
CA GLN A 42 -2.23 -2.02 -3.14
C GLN A 42 -1.74 -0.57 -3.07
N GLY A 43 -1.46 -0.04 -1.88
CA GLY A 43 -0.91 1.30 -1.71
C GLY A 43 0.47 1.47 -2.35
N ALA A 44 1.34 0.46 -2.22
CA ALA A 44 2.65 0.45 -2.86
C ALA A 44 2.56 0.37 -4.39
N GLN A 45 1.64 -0.43 -4.93
CA GLN A 45 1.36 -0.50 -6.35
C GLN A 45 0.80 0.82 -6.90
N GLN A 46 -0.09 1.49 -6.16
CA GLN A 46 -0.62 2.80 -6.52
C GLN A 46 0.50 3.85 -6.61
N LEU A 47 1.39 3.89 -5.61
CA LEU A 47 2.55 4.77 -5.64
C LEU A 47 3.49 4.45 -6.82
N ALA A 48 3.77 3.17 -7.05
CA ALA A 48 4.63 2.73 -8.15
C ALA A 48 4.02 3.06 -9.53
N HIS A 49 2.71 2.85 -9.67
CA HIS A 49 1.94 3.21 -10.86
C HIS A 49 2.05 4.71 -11.13
N GLU A 50 1.88 5.54 -10.09
CA GLU A 50 1.89 6.98 -10.28
C GLU A 50 3.29 7.54 -10.55
N LEU A 51 4.34 6.98 -9.96
CA LEU A 51 5.72 7.27 -10.36
C LEU A 51 5.96 6.95 -11.84
N GLY A 52 5.48 5.79 -12.31
CA GLY A 52 5.57 5.40 -13.72
C GLY A 52 4.76 6.31 -14.64
N ARG A 53 3.55 6.69 -14.21
CA ARG A 53 2.67 7.59 -14.95
C ARG A 53 3.29 8.97 -15.10
N GLN A 54 3.75 9.61 -14.02
CA GLN A 54 4.35 10.94 -14.08
C GLN A 54 5.56 10.96 -15.01
N ARG A 55 6.39 9.90 -14.97
CA ARG A 55 7.51 9.73 -15.91
C ARG A 55 7.06 9.65 -17.38
N GLY A 56 5.96 8.95 -17.67
CA GLY A 56 5.38 8.87 -19.00
C GLY A 56 4.81 10.21 -19.47
N GLU A 57 4.12 10.93 -18.58
CA GLU A 57 3.56 12.26 -18.86
C GLU A 57 4.63 13.28 -19.22
N VAL A 58 5.79 13.28 -18.53
CA VAL A 58 6.92 14.17 -18.88
C VAL A 58 7.38 13.97 -20.32
N ARG A 59 7.45 12.71 -20.78
CA ARG A 59 7.88 12.39 -22.15
C ARG A 59 6.84 12.82 -23.19
N ARG A 60 5.57 12.77 -22.81
CA ARG A 60 4.43 13.12 -23.68
C ARG A 60 4.22 14.62 -23.78
N LEU A 61 4.31 15.33 -22.65
CA LEU A 61 3.98 16.75 -22.54
C LEU A 61 5.20 17.67 -22.67
N GLY A 62 6.40 17.17 -22.42
CA GLY A 62 7.61 17.99 -22.40
C GLY A 62 7.74 18.89 -21.19
N GLU A 63 6.88 18.72 -20.18
CA GLU A 63 6.85 19.52 -18.94
C GLU A 63 7.36 18.70 -17.76
N ARG A 64 7.93 19.38 -16.74
CA ARG A 64 8.41 18.73 -15.52
C ARG A 64 7.24 18.19 -14.70
N ARG A 65 7.34 16.94 -14.24
CA ARG A 65 6.39 16.34 -13.30
C ARG A 65 7.09 15.94 -12.02
N ALA A 66 6.33 15.74 -10.96
CA ALA A 66 6.89 15.34 -9.67
C ALA A 66 5.96 14.42 -8.88
N VAL A 67 6.57 13.66 -7.98
CA VAL A 67 5.89 12.92 -6.92
C VAL A 67 6.50 13.35 -5.59
N SER A 68 5.66 13.72 -4.63
CA SER A 68 6.09 14.23 -3.34
C SER A 68 5.38 13.53 -2.19
N VAL A 69 6.18 13.26 -1.16
CA VAL A 69 5.77 12.64 0.10
C VAL A 69 6.23 13.59 1.21
N ALA A 70 5.30 14.02 2.05
CA ALA A 70 5.61 14.88 3.18
C ALA A 70 6.40 14.13 4.26
N ALA A 71 7.18 14.86 5.06
CA ALA A 71 7.87 14.31 6.23
C ALA A 71 6.85 13.73 7.23
N GLY A 72 7.17 12.58 7.82
CA GLY A 72 6.28 11.84 8.71
C GLY A 72 5.56 10.70 8.00
N ALA A 73 4.48 10.22 8.62
CA ALA A 73 3.62 9.18 8.08
C ALA A 73 2.29 9.80 7.62
N HIS A 74 1.92 9.57 6.37
CA HIS A 74 0.75 10.20 5.76
C HIS A 74 -0.11 9.17 5.03
N PRO A 75 -1.45 9.26 5.12
CA PRO A 75 -2.37 8.38 4.40
C PRO A 75 -2.50 8.75 2.91
N SER A 76 -1.69 9.69 2.42
CA SER A 76 -1.74 10.16 1.04
C SER A 76 -0.36 10.64 0.59
N PHE A 77 -0.21 10.73 -0.73
CA PHE A 77 0.91 11.40 -1.38
C PHE A 77 0.39 12.32 -2.47
N ARG A 78 1.26 13.15 -3.03
CA ARG A 78 0.88 14.06 -4.12
C ARG A 78 1.73 13.82 -5.36
N ALA A 79 1.11 13.95 -6.53
CA ALA A 79 1.80 13.84 -7.81
C ALA A 79 1.20 14.79 -8.83
N GLY A 80 2.00 15.22 -9.81
CA GLY A 80 1.56 16.11 -10.88
C GLY A 80 2.58 17.17 -11.25
N ASP A 81 2.08 18.34 -11.62
CA ASP A 81 2.91 19.51 -11.87
C ASP A 81 3.41 20.08 -10.52
N PRO A 82 4.68 20.48 -10.39
CA PRO A 82 5.16 21.18 -9.21
C PRO A 82 4.35 22.42 -8.81
N SER A 83 3.69 23.07 -9.77
CA SER A 83 2.78 24.21 -9.59
C SER A 83 1.35 23.78 -9.26
N PHE A 84 0.94 22.57 -9.65
CA PHE A 84 -0.42 22.04 -9.46
C PHE A 84 -0.39 20.57 -9.03
N TRP A 85 -0.57 20.35 -7.73
CA TRP A 85 -0.54 19.04 -7.11
C TRP A 85 -1.91 18.36 -7.08
N ARG A 86 -1.94 17.08 -7.46
CA ARG A 86 -3.07 16.21 -7.16
C ARG A 86 -2.74 15.31 -5.97
N ILE A 87 -3.68 15.19 -5.05
CA ILE A 87 -3.58 14.31 -3.89
C ILE A 87 -4.11 12.92 -4.27
N TYR A 88 -3.39 11.90 -3.82
CA TYR A 88 -3.71 10.49 -4.00
C TYR A 88 -3.80 9.83 -2.63
N ASP A 89 -5.01 9.45 -2.24
CA ASP A 89 -5.26 8.76 -0.98
C ASP A 89 -4.87 7.28 -1.10
N LEU A 90 -4.20 6.78 -0.07
CA LEU A 90 -3.84 5.37 0.05
C LEU A 90 -5.02 4.57 0.63
N PRO A 91 -5.04 3.24 0.43
CA PRO A 91 -6.02 2.38 1.07
C PRO A 91 -6.07 2.58 2.59
N ALA A 92 -7.25 2.41 3.18
CA ALA A 92 -7.45 2.64 4.61
C ALA A 92 -6.44 1.85 5.48
N GLY A 93 -5.79 2.56 6.41
CA GLY A 93 -4.77 2.00 7.31
C GLY A 93 -3.37 1.90 6.70
N VAL A 94 -3.19 2.33 5.45
CA VAL A 94 -1.88 2.38 4.78
C VAL A 94 -1.34 3.80 4.81
N GLU A 95 -0.06 3.92 5.11
CA GLU A 95 0.65 5.20 5.15
C GLU A 95 1.93 5.12 4.33
N VAL A 96 2.29 6.23 3.68
CA VAL A 96 3.62 6.45 3.14
C VAL A 96 4.45 7.21 4.17
N VAL A 97 5.71 6.81 4.34
CA VAL A 97 6.59 7.33 5.39
C VAL A 97 7.86 7.87 4.78
N SER A 98 8.25 9.06 5.25
CA SER A 98 9.55 9.63 4.96
C SER A 98 10.10 10.41 6.16
N ALA A 99 11.42 10.38 6.37
CA ALA A 99 12.07 11.15 7.44
C ALA A 99 12.04 12.66 7.14
N THR A 100 12.17 13.03 5.87
CA THR A 100 12.11 14.41 5.37
C THR A 100 11.08 14.50 4.25
N THR A 101 10.64 15.71 3.90
CA THR A 101 9.81 15.88 2.71
C THR A 101 10.65 15.50 1.49
N LYS A 102 10.20 14.47 0.78
CA LYS A 102 10.87 13.97 -0.41
C LYS A 102 10.03 14.36 -1.62
N THR A 103 10.65 15.06 -2.57
CA THR A 103 10.04 15.34 -3.86
C THR A 103 10.98 14.83 -4.93
N LEU A 104 10.49 13.90 -5.72
CA LEU A 104 11.20 13.36 -6.87
C LEU A 104 10.69 14.08 -8.12
N TYR A 105 11.60 14.73 -8.85
CA TYR A 105 11.25 15.40 -10.09
C TYR A 105 11.62 14.54 -11.29
N PHE A 106 10.73 14.50 -12.26
CA PHE A 106 10.95 13.91 -13.58
C PHE A 106 11.11 15.04 -14.59
N VAL A 107 12.23 15.02 -15.32
CA VAL A 107 12.67 16.12 -16.19
C VAL A 107 12.55 15.72 -17.68
N PRO A 108 12.02 16.60 -18.53
CA PRO A 108 11.97 16.38 -19.98
C PRO A 108 13.37 16.42 -20.62
N PRO A 109 13.54 15.88 -21.83
CA PRO A 109 12.56 15.12 -22.61
C PRO A 109 12.52 13.63 -22.24
N TYR A 110 13.52 13.15 -21.49
CA TYR A 110 13.75 11.71 -21.31
C TYR A 110 13.01 11.10 -20.11
N GLY A 111 12.39 11.92 -19.26
CA GLY A 111 11.75 11.47 -18.01
C GLY A 111 12.78 10.91 -17.03
N THR A 112 13.97 11.52 -17.01
CA THR A 112 15.02 11.22 -16.02
C THR A 112 14.67 11.87 -14.69
N THR A 113 15.17 11.30 -13.61
CA THR A 113 14.99 11.85 -12.26
C THR A 113 16.15 12.74 -11.86
N ASP A 114 15.87 13.73 -11.03
CA ASP A 114 16.90 14.60 -10.42
C ASP A 114 17.63 13.93 -9.24
N ALA A 115 17.05 12.85 -8.71
CA ALA A 115 17.69 11.98 -7.72
C ALA A 115 18.31 10.73 -8.37
N SER A 116 19.50 10.33 -7.90
CA SER A 116 20.24 9.16 -8.37
C SER A 116 19.64 7.84 -7.89
N ALA A 117 19.04 7.80 -6.70
CA ALA A 117 18.16 6.72 -6.26
C ALA A 117 17.27 7.22 -5.12
N GLU A 118 15.96 6.98 -5.21
CA GLU A 118 15.01 7.42 -4.18
C GLU A 118 14.20 6.24 -3.68
N THR A 119 13.89 6.22 -2.39
CA THR A 119 13.17 5.12 -1.75
C THR A 119 12.03 5.65 -0.90
N PHE A 120 10.83 5.16 -1.21
CA PHE A 120 9.59 5.42 -0.50
C PHE A 120 9.16 4.17 0.26
N VAL A 121 8.78 4.34 1.52
CA VAL A 121 8.30 3.23 2.36
C VAL A 121 6.80 3.37 2.51
N VAL A 122 6.06 2.32 2.16
CA VAL A 122 4.62 2.20 2.39
C VAL A 122 4.43 1.16 3.48
N ARG A 123 3.65 1.46 4.52
CA ARG A 123 3.45 0.57 5.67
C ARG A 123 2.03 0.58 6.18
N TRP A 124 1.71 -0.39 7.02
CA TRP A 124 0.50 -0.38 7.82
C TRP A 124 0.66 0.59 9.01
N SER A 125 -0.34 1.43 9.27
CA SER A 125 -0.28 2.46 10.32
C SER A 125 -0.18 1.89 11.72
N ARG A 126 -0.83 0.76 11.97
CA ARG A 126 -0.86 0.09 13.29
C ARG A 126 0.30 -0.88 13.52
N ASP A 127 1.03 -1.27 12.47
CA ASP A 127 2.13 -2.23 12.55
C ASP A 127 3.18 -1.93 11.48
N ALA A 128 4.29 -1.32 11.90
CA ALA A 128 5.37 -0.94 10.99
C ALA A 128 6.15 -2.12 10.41
N SER A 129 5.95 -3.35 10.90
CA SER A 129 6.56 -4.55 10.33
C SER A 129 5.94 -4.93 8.97
N LEU A 130 4.67 -4.58 8.77
CA LEU A 130 3.97 -4.74 7.50
C LEU A 130 4.30 -3.57 6.59
N ARG A 131 5.35 -3.73 5.79
CA ARG A 131 5.86 -2.66 4.91
C ARG A 131 6.25 -3.18 3.53
N ARG A 132 6.19 -2.28 2.55
CA ARG A 132 6.68 -2.42 1.18
C ARG A 132 7.52 -1.22 0.81
N THR A 133 8.50 -1.46 -0.04
CA THR A 133 9.44 -0.43 -0.45
C THR A 133 9.31 -0.18 -1.93
N VAL A 134 9.03 1.06 -2.32
CA VAL A 134 9.01 1.49 -3.71
C VAL A 134 10.30 2.26 -3.97
N ARG A 135 11.17 1.68 -4.79
CA ARG A 135 12.49 2.24 -5.10
C ARG A 135 12.55 2.73 -6.53
N VAL A 136 13.07 3.93 -6.70
CA VAL A 136 13.54 4.47 -7.97
C VAL A 136 15.05 4.25 -8.03
N THR A 137 15.49 3.48 -9.01
CA THR A 137 16.79 2.77 -8.94
C THR A 137 17.98 3.59 -9.44
N SER A 138 17.73 4.57 -10.30
CA SER A 138 18.72 5.30 -11.09
C SER A 138 18.11 6.64 -11.54
N VAL A 139 18.96 7.57 -11.97
CA VAL A 139 18.60 8.78 -12.75
C VAL A 139 17.69 8.45 -13.94
N LEU A 140 17.73 7.21 -14.46
CA LEU A 140 16.79 6.77 -15.50
C LEU A 140 15.33 6.65 -15.02
N GLY A 141 15.05 6.71 -13.71
CA GLY A 141 13.68 6.69 -13.19
C GLY A 141 13.01 5.31 -13.18
N LYS A 142 13.77 4.20 -13.17
CA LYS A 142 13.19 2.84 -13.08
C LYS A 142 12.59 2.59 -11.70
N VAL A 143 11.28 2.35 -11.66
CA VAL A 143 10.50 2.04 -10.45
C VAL A 143 10.51 0.53 -10.21
N VAL A 144 10.81 0.12 -8.97
CA VAL A 144 10.83 -1.28 -8.53
C VAL A 144 10.14 -1.38 -7.17
N LEU A 145 9.23 -2.34 -7.04
CA LEU A 145 8.57 -2.66 -5.78
C LEU A 145 9.30 -3.84 -5.11
N LYS A 146 9.52 -3.74 -3.79
CA LYS A 146 10.14 -4.76 -2.94
C LYS A 146 9.26 -5.04 -1.73
#